data_AF-A0A538FN23-F1
#
_entry.id   AF-A0A538FN23-F1
#
_cell.length_a   1.000
_cell.length_b   1.000
_cell.length_c   1.000
_cell.angle_alpha   90.00
_cell.angle_beta   90.00
_cell.angle_gamma   90.00
#
_symmetry.space_group_name_H-M   'P 1'
#
loop_
_entity.id
_entity.type
_entity.pdbx_description
1 polymer ?
#
loop_
_entity_poly.entity_id
_entity_poly.type
_entity_poly.pdbx_seq_one_letter_code
_entity_poly.pdbx_strand_id
1 'polypeptide(L)'
;MRALTRLDQLYAIGAGTRLGYSPEEDAAHELAARWMEEAGLGVTTDEAGNLFGHRGDARIWSGSHLDTVPNGGRFDGALGVVAAIEAANRLPGTELGVVAFRAEETGPMGSRRLAELPDAFLEVHVEQGPALERLGEPLGIVTGVAAQARGEVTFEGRAAHAGTTPIEERADALVDAAKFVLHVRECAREGAFATVGALEVEPGATNVVPGRVTLSVDARASTAEALETLVEAIGFEPSWRQDPVAMSGPPLEALRAVLPGAPQLVSGAGHDAMVLAAASVPTAMLFVRSLNGGASHCPDELSSPEDIALAVDALTETLARLSASAVSDKR
;
A
#
# COMPACT_ATOMS: atom_id res chain seq x y z
N MET A 1 -16.98 15.11 -10.89
CA MET A 1 -15.79 15.62 -10.18
C MET A 1 -14.55 15.33 -11.03
N ARG A 2 -13.63 16.31 -11.25
CA ARG A 2 -12.44 16.13 -12.11
C ARG A 2 -11.58 14.95 -11.69
N ALA A 3 -11.38 14.76 -10.37
CA ALA A 3 -10.66 13.62 -9.81
C ALA A 3 -11.18 12.26 -10.29
N LEU A 4 -12.51 12.04 -10.25
CA LEU A 4 -13.11 10.78 -10.71
C LEU A 4 -12.86 10.52 -12.19
N THR A 5 -13.01 11.54 -13.02
CA THR A 5 -12.73 11.40 -14.47
C THR A 5 -11.28 11.01 -14.72
N ARG A 6 -10.33 11.59 -13.96
CA ARG A 6 -8.91 11.22 -14.04
C ARG A 6 -8.65 9.78 -13.60
N LEU A 7 -9.30 9.34 -12.52
CA LEU A 7 -9.23 7.94 -12.06
C LEU A 7 -9.80 6.97 -13.10
N ASP A 8 -10.92 7.31 -13.74
CA ASP A 8 -11.48 6.50 -14.83
C ASP A 8 -10.53 6.43 -16.05
N GLN A 9 -9.87 7.53 -16.38
CA GLN A 9 -8.89 7.59 -17.46
C GLN A 9 -7.65 6.74 -17.15
N LEU A 10 -7.15 6.77 -15.90
CA LEU A 10 -6.05 5.91 -15.48
C LEU A 10 -6.44 4.43 -15.50
N TYR A 11 -7.62 4.09 -14.98
CA TYR A 11 -8.10 2.70 -14.97
C TYR A 11 -8.28 2.12 -16.38
N ALA A 12 -8.71 2.95 -17.34
CA ALA A 12 -8.82 2.54 -18.74
C ALA A 12 -7.46 2.15 -19.36
N ILE A 13 -6.34 2.64 -18.80
CA ILE A 13 -4.98 2.21 -19.19
C ILE A 13 -4.71 0.87 -18.52
N GLY A 14 -4.75 -0.21 -19.31
CA GLY A 14 -4.53 -1.58 -18.83
C GLY A 14 -5.76 -2.25 -18.22
N ALA A 15 -6.90 -1.55 -18.10
CA ALA A 15 -8.16 -2.07 -17.56
C ALA A 15 -7.99 -2.79 -16.22
N GLY A 16 -7.27 -2.15 -15.29
CA GLY A 16 -6.92 -2.69 -13.97
C GLY A 16 -5.64 -3.52 -13.93
N THR A 17 -4.91 -3.70 -15.04
CA THR A 17 -3.60 -4.34 -15.04
C THR A 17 -2.53 -3.40 -15.61
N ARG A 18 -1.75 -2.79 -14.72
CA ARG A 18 -0.69 -1.84 -15.06
C ARG A 18 0.55 -2.12 -14.23
N LEU A 19 1.31 -3.13 -14.60
CA LEU A 19 2.43 -3.62 -13.80
C LEU A 19 3.59 -2.61 -13.75
N GLY A 20 4.37 -2.65 -12.67
CA GLY A 20 5.59 -1.86 -12.54
C GLY A 20 6.54 -2.03 -13.73
N TYR A 21 7.04 -0.91 -14.24
CA TYR A 21 7.87 -0.74 -15.43
C TYR A 21 7.26 -1.23 -16.74
N SER A 22 5.94 -1.43 -16.81
CA SER A 22 5.27 -1.81 -18.05
C SER A 22 4.98 -0.59 -18.93
N PRO A 23 4.76 -0.78 -20.25
CA PRO A 23 4.32 0.29 -21.14
C PRO A 23 3.01 0.96 -20.70
N GLU A 24 2.13 0.22 -20.02
CA GLU A 24 0.90 0.76 -19.43
C GLU A 24 1.21 1.71 -18.27
N GLU A 25 2.18 1.40 -17.41
CA GLU A 25 2.61 2.30 -16.33
C GLU A 25 3.25 3.57 -16.91
N ASP A 26 4.07 3.43 -17.95
CA ASP A 26 4.63 4.56 -18.70
C ASP A 26 3.52 5.47 -19.24
N ALA A 27 2.50 4.90 -19.89
CA ALA A 27 1.37 5.67 -20.40
C ALA A 27 0.57 6.39 -19.29
N ALA A 28 0.44 5.79 -18.11
CA ALA A 28 -0.19 6.44 -16.96
C ALA A 28 0.66 7.60 -16.40
N HIS A 29 1.98 7.44 -16.34
CA HIS A 29 2.90 8.52 -15.95
C HIS A 29 2.87 9.66 -16.96
N GLU A 30 2.89 9.38 -18.27
CA GLU A 30 2.74 10.39 -19.31
C GLU A 30 1.41 11.16 -19.21
N LEU A 31 0.32 10.47 -18.85
CA LEU A 31 -0.97 11.10 -18.64
C LEU A 31 -0.96 11.99 -17.39
N ALA A 32 -0.40 11.51 -16.27
CA ALA A 32 -0.25 12.28 -15.05
C ALA A 32 0.67 13.50 -15.25
N ALA A 33 1.74 13.38 -16.03
CA ALA A 33 2.65 14.46 -16.40
C ALA A 33 1.89 15.63 -17.04
N ARG A 34 1.04 15.35 -18.04
CA ARG A 34 0.20 16.38 -18.68
C ARG A 34 -0.72 17.07 -17.67
N TRP A 35 -1.29 16.31 -16.73
CA TRP A 35 -2.14 16.88 -15.69
C TRP A 35 -1.39 17.72 -14.65
N MET A 36 -0.13 17.39 -14.37
CA MET A 36 0.77 18.20 -13.55
C MET A 36 1.14 19.50 -14.28
N GLU A 37 1.45 19.45 -15.58
CA GLU A 37 1.69 20.63 -16.42
C GLU A 37 0.45 21.55 -16.47
N GLU A 38 -0.74 20.97 -16.65
CA GLU A 38 -2.03 21.70 -16.57
C GLU A 38 -2.23 22.41 -15.22
N ALA A 39 -1.65 21.87 -14.14
CA ALA A 39 -1.67 22.46 -12.80
C ALA A 39 -0.56 23.51 -12.58
N GLY A 40 0.23 23.82 -13.60
CA GLY A 40 1.32 24.78 -13.55
C GLY A 40 2.54 24.26 -12.79
N LEU A 41 2.78 22.94 -12.79
CA LEU A 41 3.97 22.31 -12.22
C LEU A 41 5.02 22.08 -13.32
N GLY A 42 6.29 22.29 -12.99
CA GLY A 42 7.41 21.84 -13.81
C GLY A 42 7.61 20.34 -13.64
N VAL A 43 7.55 19.59 -14.74
CA VAL A 43 7.58 18.13 -14.72
C VAL A 43 8.96 17.58 -15.03
N THR A 44 9.42 16.62 -14.22
CA THR A 44 10.69 15.91 -14.41
C THR A 44 10.54 14.44 -14.06
N THR A 45 11.52 13.64 -14.47
CA THR A 45 11.61 12.21 -14.13
C THR A 45 13.02 11.91 -13.64
N ASP A 46 13.16 11.12 -12.57
CA ASP A 46 14.46 10.69 -12.06
C ASP A 46 14.97 9.40 -12.72
N GLU A 47 16.15 8.93 -12.29
CA GLU A 47 16.75 7.70 -12.81
C GLU A 47 15.97 6.42 -12.44
N ALA A 48 15.17 6.45 -11.38
CA ALA A 48 14.30 5.34 -11.00
C ALA A 48 12.98 5.32 -11.78
N GLY A 49 12.73 6.39 -12.56
CA GLY A 49 11.52 6.61 -13.36
C GLY A 49 10.41 7.32 -12.59
N ASN A 50 10.65 7.78 -11.35
CA ASN A 50 9.64 8.51 -10.58
C ASN A 50 9.30 9.81 -11.31
N LEU A 51 8.01 10.11 -11.42
CA LEU A 51 7.54 11.34 -12.03
C LEU A 51 7.33 12.39 -10.94
N PHE A 52 7.93 13.56 -11.14
CA PHE A 52 7.78 14.70 -10.25
C PHE A 52 7.17 15.89 -10.97
N GLY A 53 6.26 16.57 -10.31
CA GLY A 53 5.77 17.89 -10.69
C GLY A 53 6.05 18.89 -9.55
N HIS A 54 6.93 19.86 -9.75
CA HIS A 54 7.28 20.84 -8.72
C HIS A 54 6.87 22.26 -9.11
N ARG A 55 6.49 23.06 -8.11
CA ARG A 55 6.40 24.52 -8.24
C ARG A 55 7.48 25.19 -7.41
N GLY A 56 8.40 25.87 -8.07
CA GLY A 56 9.58 26.42 -7.39
C GLY A 56 10.44 25.31 -6.79
N ASP A 57 11.09 25.59 -5.65
CA ASP A 57 11.96 24.64 -4.95
C ASP A 57 11.16 23.82 -3.92
N ALA A 58 9.99 23.32 -4.30
CA ALA A 58 9.03 22.73 -3.38
C ALA A 58 9.60 21.54 -2.57
N ARG A 59 9.63 21.70 -1.25
CA ARG A 59 10.13 20.70 -0.29
C ARG A 59 9.02 19.92 0.43
N ILE A 60 7.76 20.29 0.23
CA ILE A 60 6.60 19.55 0.76
C ILE A 60 6.00 18.78 -0.41
N TRP A 61 6.04 17.46 -0.32
CA TRP A 61 5.57 16.58 -1.38
C TRP A 61 4.27 15.89 -1.00
N SER A 62 3.44 15.61 -2.01
CA SER A 62 2.30 14.71 -1.88
C SER A 62 2.18 13.84 -3.12
N GLY A 63 1.74 12.61 -2.94
CA GLY A 63 1.75 11.66 -4.04
C GLY A 63 1.49 10.24 -3.57
N SER A 64 1.63 9.31 -4.50
CA SER A 64 1.54 7.87 -4.29
C SER A 64 2.07 7.18 -5.56
N HIS A 65 1.57 6.01 -5.94
CA HIS A 65 2.00 5.26 -7.12
C HIS A 65 0.94 5.22 -8.22
N LEU A 66 1.36 4.76 -9.40
CA LEU A 66 0.46 4.52 -10.53
C LEU A 66 0.53 3.09 -11.04
N ASP A 67 1.41 2.19 -10.62
CA ASP A 67 1.27 0.79 -11.00
C ASP A 67 0.10 0.10 -10.26
N THR A 68 -0.30 -1.08 -10.74
CA THR A 68 -1.31 -1.93 -10.13
C THR A 68 -0.87 -3.39 -10.20
N VAL A 69 -1.40 -4.21 -9.29
CA VAL A 69 -1.43 -5.68 -9.46
C VAL A 69 -2.25 -6.12 -10.69
N PRO A 70 -2.11 -7.38 -11.14
CA PRO A 70 -3.00 -7.96 -12.16
C PRO A 70 -4.47 -7.94 -11.72
N ASN A 71 -5.35 -7.42 -12.57
CA ASN A 71 -6.77 -7.23 -12.28
C ASN A 71 -7.03 -6.41 -11.00
N GLY A 72 -6.19 -5.42 -10.72
CA GLY A 72 -6.37 -4.47 -9.63
C GLY A 72 -7.56 -3.53 -9.84
N GLY A 73 -7.77 -2.69 -8.84
CA GLY A 73 -8.86 -1.73 -8.80
C GLY A 73 -8.54 -0.40 -9.49
N ARG A 74 -9.39 0.59 -9.23
CA ARG A 74 -9.33 1.94 -9.82
C ARG A 74 -8.61 2.97 -8.95
N PHE A 75 -8.53 2.73 -7.65
CA PHE A 75 -8.22 3.75 -6.65
C PHE A 75 -6.88 3.51 -5.95
N ASP A 76 -6.49 2.26 -5.74
CA ASP A 76 -5.18 1.86 -5.20
C ASP A 76 -4.02 2.60 -5.87
N GLY A 77 -3.23 3.33 -5.07
CA GLY A 77 -2.20 4.29 -5.51
C GLY A 77 -2.72 5.52 -6.27
N ALA A 78 -3.45 5.29 -7.37
CA ALA A 78 -3.91 6.30 -8.31
C ALA A 78 -4.69 7.45 -7.64
N LEU A 79 -5.46 7.16 -6.59
CA LEU A 79 -6.16 8.16 -5.81
C LEU A 79 -5.21 9.18 -5.18
N GLY A 80 -4.08 8.75 -4.63
CA GLY A 80 -3.10 9.63 -4.01
C GLY A 80 -2.46 10.60 -4.99
N VAL A 81 -2.06 10.09 -6.17
CA VAL A 81 -1.49 10.92 -7.24
C VAL A 81 -2.53 11.92 -7.75
N VAL A 82 -3.74 11.46 -8.07
CA VAL A 82 -4.80 12.36 -8.56
C VAL A 82 -5.18 13.41 -7.51
N ALA A 83 -5.32 13.02 -6.24
CA ALA A 83 -5.63 13.96 -5.16
C ALA A 83 -4.56 15.04 -5.01
N ALA A 84 -3.28 14.67 -5.07
CA ALA A 84 -2.17 15.61 -5.02
C ALA A 84 -2.17 16.60 -6.21
N ILE A 85 -2.45 16.13 -7.43
CA ILE A 85 -2.59 17.01 -8.61
C ILE A 85 -3.79 17.97 -8.44
N GLU A 86 -4.92 17.50 -7.92
CA GLU A 86 -6.09 18.36 -7.66
C GLU A 86 -5.80 19.40 -6.57
N ALA A 87 -5.08 19.03 -5.51
CA ALA A 87 -4.65 19.97 -4.48
C ALA A 87 -3.69 21.03 -5.04
N ALA A 88 -2.71 20.63 -5.86
CA ALA A 88 -1.79 21.55 -6.52
C ALA A 88 -2.49 22.54 -7.47
N ASN A 89 -3.55 22.10 -8.16
CA ASN A 89 -4.43 22.95 -8.98
C ASN A 89 -5.18 24.00 -8.14
N ARG A 90 -5.63 23.62 -6.93
CA ARG A 90 -6.39 24.51 -6.03
C ARG A 90 -5.50 25.47 -5.25
N LEU A 91 -4.20 25.22 -5.22
CA LEU A 91 -3.20 26.00 -4.49
C LEU A 91 -2.14 26.59 -5.43
N PRO A 92 -2.49 27.39 -6.47
CA PRO A 92 -1.56 27.83 -7.52
C PRO A 92 -0.40 28.70 -7.02
N GLY A 93 -0.51 29.33 -5.86
CA GLY A 93 0.53 30.16 -5.24
C GLY A 93 1.44 29.43 -4.26
N THR A 94 1.27 28.11 -4.08
CA THR A 94 2.00 27.35 -3.05
C THR A 94 3.11 26.52 -3.69
N GLU A 95 4.31 26.53 -3.09
CA GLU A 95 5.43 25.66 -3.49
C GLU A 95 5.14 24.22 -3.02
N LEU A 96 4.53 23.42 -3.89
CA LEU A 96 4.17 22.03 -3.65
C LEU A 96 4.82 21.12 -4.70
N GLY A 97 5.30 19.97 -4.24
CA GLY A 97 5.73 18.87 -5.09
C GLY A 97 4.64 17.81 -5.19
N VAL A 98 4.36 17.35 -6.39
CA VAL A 98 3.56 16.16 -6.65
C VAL A 98 4.50 15.05 -7.13
N VAL A 99 4.34 13.84 -6.59
CA VAL A 99 5.12 12.68 -7.03
C VAL A 99 4.20 11.51 -7.41
N ALA A 100 4.54 10.84 -8.50
CA ALA A 100 4.06 9.50 -8.82
C ALA A 100 5.27 8.55 -8.78
N PHE A 101 5.33 7.70 -7.76
CA PHE A 101 6.39 6.73 -7.59
C PHE A 101 6.21 5.55 -8.54
N ARG A 102 7.34 4.95 -8.94
CA ARG A 102 7.35 3.75 -9.79
C ARG A 102 7.26 2.46 -8.99
N ALA A 103 6.47 1.54 -9.53
CA ALA A 103 6.50 0.13 -9.19
C ALA A 103 6.39 -0.16 -7.68
N GLU A 104 5.40 0.44 -7.00
CA GLU A 104 5.14 0.25 -5.58
C GLU A 104 4.70 -1.18 -5.26
N GLU A 105 3.83 -1.75 -6.10
CA GLU A 105 3.21 -3.06 -5.88
C GLU A 105 4.24 -4.21 -5.89
N THR A 106 5.41 -3.94 -6.47
CA THR A 106 6.55 -4.87 -6.54
C THR A 106 7.62 -4.62 -5.47
N GLY A 107 7.33 -3.74 -4.51
CA GLY A 107 8.18 -3.42 -3.38
C GLY A 107 8.74 -1.99 -3.46
N PRO A 108 7.99 -0.94 -3.11
CA PRO A 108 8.30 0.50 -3.28
C PRO A 108 9.59 0.85 -4.03
N MET A 109 9.67 0.46 -5.31
CA MET A 109 10.94 0.48 -6.04
C MET A 109 11.41 1.92 -6.31
N GLY A 110 10.48 2.81 -6.61
CA GLY A 110 10.69 4.22 -6.86
C GLY A 110 11.15 4.98 -5.62
N SER A 111 10.36 4.94 -4.54
CA SER A 111 10.64 5.68 -3.30
C SER A 111 11.94 5.25 -2.61
N ARG A 112 12.36 3.98 -2.78
CA ARG A 112 13.64 3.48 -2.25
C ARG A 112 14.89 4.00 -2.97
N ARG A 113 14.73 4.66 -4.12
CA ARG A 113 15.84 5.13 -4.97
C ARG A 113 15.88 6.65 -5.14
N LEU A 114 15.20 7.39 -4.26
CA LEU A 114 15.23 8.84 -4.28
C LEU A 114 16.64 9.40 -4.08
N ALA A 115 17.05 10.30 -4.97
CA ALA A 115 18.31 11.04 -4.84
C ALA A 115 18.22 12.17 -3.81
N GLU A 116 17.03 12.74 -3.64
CA GLU A 116 16.74 13.82 -2.70
C GLU A 116 15.44 13.50 -1.95
N LEU A 117 15.43 13.78 -0.65
CA LEU A 117 14.25 13.62 0.20
C LEU A 117 13.56 14.96 0.41
N PRO A 118 12.21 15.01 0.48
CA PRO A 118 11.49 16.22 0.86
C PRO A 118 11.65 16.52 2.36
N ASP A 119 11.26 17.72 2.76
CA ASP A 119 11.17 18.11 4.17
C ASP A 119 9.89 17.54 4.83
N ALA A 120 8.88 17.20 4.03
CA ALA A 120 7.63 16.60 4.48
C ALA A 120 6.91 15.85 3.35
N PHE A 121 6.21 14.75 3.68
CA PHE A 121 5.43 13.97 2.73
C PHE A 121 4.00 13.67 3.22
N LEU A 122 3.01 13.77 2.33
CA LEU A 122 1.63 13.37 2.59
C LEU A 122 1.09 12.46 1.49
N GLU A 123 0.58 11.30 1.88
CA GLU A 123 -0.03 10.34 0.97
C GLU A 123 -1.52 10.18 1.27
N VAL A 124 -2.36 10.34 0.24
CA VAL A 124 -3.77 9.93 0.30
C VAL A 124 -3.85 8.54 -0.29
N HIS A 125 -4.53 7.64 0.39
CA HIS A 125 -4.67 6.27 -0.08
C HIS A 125 -6.06 5.74 0.27
N VAL A 126 -6.56 4.74 -0.47
CA VAL A 126 -7.71 3.96 0.01
C VAL A 126 -7.29 3.12 1.22
N GLU A 127 -8.22 2.82 2.13
CA GLU A 127 -7.93 2.06 3.35
C GLU A 127 -7.46 0.62 3.05
N GLN A 128 -7.96 0.02 1.96
CA GLN A 128 -7.75 -1.39 1.59
C GLN A 128 -8.26 -2.34 2.69
N GLY A 129 -9.23 -1.86 3.46
CA GLY A 129 -9.79 -2.54 4.63
C GLY A 129 -11.19 -2.03 4.96
N PRO A 130 -11.95 -2.77 5.79
CA PRO A 130 -13.33 -2.43 6.13
C PRO A 130 -13.48 -1.59 7.40
N ALA A 131 -12.41 -1.07 8.02
CA ALA A 131 -12.52 -0.38 9.31
C ALA A 131 -13.35 0.90 9.20
N LEU A 132 -13.07 1.78 8.23
CA LEU A 132 -13.82 3.02 8.02
C LEU A 132 -15.26 2.74 7.59
N GLU A 133 -15.49 1.72 6.76
CA GLU A 133 -16.84 1.28 6.39
C GLU A 133 -17.66 0.84 7.62
N ARG A 134 -17.07 0.01 8.49
CA ARG A 134 -17.72 -0.43 9.73
C ARG A 134 -17.94 0.69 10.74
N LEU A 135 -17.03 1.67 10.79
CA LEU A 135 -17.17 2.85 11.64
C LEU A 135 -18.18 3.87 11.07
N GLY A 136 -18.53 3.75 9.78
CA GLY A 136 -19.36 4.75 9.10
C GLY A 136 -18.62 6.05 8.79
N GLU A 137 -17.29 6.06 8.91
CA GLU A 137 -16.45 7.24 8.73
C GLU A 137 -15.92 7.33 7.29
N PRO A 138 -15.87 8.52 6.67
CA PRO A 138 -15.42 8.67 5.29
C PRO A 138 -13.88 8.66 5.15
N LEU A 139 -13.19 9.14 6.19
CA LEU A 139 -11.75 9.37 6.19
C LEU A 139 -11.12 8.87 7.50
N GLY A 140 -9.86 8.46 7.45
CA GLY A 140 -9.07 8.03 8.61
C GLY A 140 -7.65 8.57 8.59
N ILE A 141 -7.13 8.95 9.76
CA ILE A 141 -5.74 9.40 9.88
C ILE A 141 -4.86 8.18 10.15
N VAL A 142 -3.84 7.95 9.32
CA VAL A 142 -2.90 6.84 9.51
C VAL A 142 -1.81 7.28 10.48
N THR A 143 -1.64 6.53 11.57
CA THR A 143 -0.62 6.79 12.60
C THR A 143 0.66 5.97 12.40
N GLY A 144 0.61 4.95 11.54
CA GLY A 144 1.76 4.15 11.18
C GLY A 144 1.42 3.00 10.24
N VAL A 145 2.46 2.33 9.76
CA VAL A 145 2.39 1.10 8.96
C VAL A 145 2.82 -0.08 9.82
N ALA A 146 2.06 -1.17 9.76
CA ALA A 146 2.28 -2.38 10.53
C ALA A 146 3.63 -3.04 10.22
N ALA A 147 4.18 -3.72 11.22
CA ALA A 147 5.31 -4.61 11.07
C ALA A 147 4.91 -5.83 10.23
N GLN A 148 5.85 -6.37 9.45
CA GLN A 148 5.62 -7.52 8.58
C GLN A 148 6.77 -8.53 8.64
N ALA A 149 6.43 -9.81 8.55
CA ALA A 149 7.37 -10.91 8.40
C ALA A 149 6.84 -11.85 7.31
N ARG A 150 7.70 -12.20 6.35
CA ARG A 150 7.37 -13.13 5.27
C ARG A 150 8.40 -14.24 5.19
N GLY A 151 7.98 -15.42 4.78
CA GLY A 151 8.84 -16.59 4.64
C GLY A 151 8.16 -17.73 3.91
N GLU A 152 8.91 -18.80 3.71
CA GLU A 152 8.42 -20.05 3.15
C GLU A 152 8.65 -21.20 4.14
N VAL A 153 7.74 -22.17 4.12
CA VAL A 153 7.86 -23.40 4.91
C VAL A 153 7.72 -24.59 3.97
N THR A 154 8.65 -25.54 4.06
CA THR A 154 8.65 -26.76 3.26
C THR A 154 8.40 -27.97 4.13
N PHE A 155 7.40 -28.76 3.73
CA PHE A 155 7.07 -30.06 4.31
C PHE A 155 7.59 -31.16 3.40
N GLU A 156 8.40 -32.06 3.97
CA GLU A 156 8.96 -33.21 3.28
C GLU A 156 8.23 -34.48 3.73
N GLY A 157 7.80 -35.26 2.74
CA GLY A 157 7.11 -36.53 2.90
C GLY A 157 7.74 -37.59 2.02
N ARG A 158 6.91 -38.51 1.51
CA ARG A 158 7.37 -39.55 0.59
C ARG A 158 6.32 -39.84 -0.46
N ALA A 159 6.68 -39.59 -1.72
CA ALA A 159 5.83 -39.93 -2.85
C ALA A 159 5.50 -41.43 -2.87
N ALA A 160 4.22 -41.75 -3.00
CA ALA A 160 3.71 -43.11 -3.00
C ALA A 160 2.45 -43.23 -3.85
N HIS A 161 2.09 -44.44 -4.29
CA HIS A 161 0.90 -44.62 -5.10
C HIS A 161 -0.37 -44.47 -4.25
N ALA A 162 -1.26 -43.55 -4.63
CA ALA A 162 -2.41 -43.15 -3.83
C ALA A 162 -3.47 -44.26 -3.67
N GLY A 163 -3.50 -45.25 -4.56
CA GLY A 163 -4.49 -46.34 -4.52
C GLY A 163 -4.00 -47.63 -3.82
N THR A 164 -2.71 -47.76 -3.54
CA THR A 164 -2.13 -49.04 -3.06
C THR A 164 -1.33 -48.89 -1.77
N THR A 165 -0.90 -47.68 -1.41
CA THR A 165 -0.20 -47.44 -0.16
C THR A 165 -1.22 -47.29 0.98
N PRO A 166 -1.19 -48.14 2.02
CA PRO A 166 -2.06 -48.01 3.19
C PRO A 166 -1.98 -46.62 3.82
N ILE A 167 -3.06 -46.11 4.42
CA ILE A 167 -3.13 -44.73 4.94
C ILE A 167 -2.13 -44.53 6.08
N GLU A 168 -1.98 -45.54 6.92
CA GLU A 168 -1.15 -45.56 8.13
C GLU A 168 0.35 -45.55 7.81
N GLU A 169 0.74 -45.87 6.57
CA GLU A 169 2.13 -45.96 6.11
C GLU A 169 2.57 -44.72 5.29
N ARG A 170 1.68 -43.75 5.09
CA ARG A 170 1.97 -42.56 4.30
C ARG A 170 2.70 -41.51 5.12
N ALA A 171 3.72 -40.92 4.49
CA ALA A 171 4.28 -39.63 4.88
C ALA A 171 3.77 -38.60 3.86
N ASP A 172 2.57 -38.09 4.09
CA ASP A 172 1.86 -37.21 3.14
C ASP A 172 2.13 -35.75 3.46
N ALA A 173 3.01 -35.11 2.67
CA ALA A 173 3.44 -33.74 2.89
C ALA A 173 2.28 -32.73 2.80
N LEU A 174 1.26 -33.01 1.98
CA LEU A 174 0.12 -32.10 1.81
C LEU A 174 -0.82 -32.14 3.00
N VAL A 175 -1.00 -33.31 3.62
CA VAL A 175 -1.78 -33.41 4.85
C VAL A 175 -1.13 -32.61 5.98
N ASP A 176 0.20 -32.68 6.12
CA ASP A 176 0.92 -31.92 7.14
C ASP A 176 0.94 -30.41 6.84
N ALA A 177 1.14 -30.03 5.58
CA ALA A 177 1.01 -28.64 5.14
C ALA A 177 -0.42 -28.09 5.40
N ALA A 178 -1.47 -28.88 5.14
CA ALA A 178 -2.85 -28.46 5.38
C ALA A 178 -3.14 -28.21 6.87
N LYS A 179 -2.57 -29.03 7.78
CA LYS A 179 -2.64 -28.76 9.23
C LYS A 179 -1.95 -27.46 9.59
N PHE A 180 -0.78 -27.20 8.99
CA PHE A 180 -0.05 -25.95 9.21
C PHE A 180 -0.83 -24.72 8.70
N VAL A 181 -1.50 -24.81 7.56
CA VAL A 181 -2.38 -23.73 7.05
C VAL A 181 -3.46 -23.38 8.07
N LEU A 182 -4.10 -24.39 8.68
CA LEU A 182 -5.10 -24.16 9.72
C LEU A 182 -4.48 -23.55 10.98
N HIS A 183 -3.32 -24.03 11.41
CA HIS A 183 -2.56 -23.47 12.53
C HIS A 183 -2.20 -21.99 12.33
N VAL A 184 -1.72 -21.61 11.15
CA VAL A 184 -1.42 -20.20 10.79
C VAL A 184 -2.67 -19.34 10.95
N ARG A 185 -3.84 -19.83 10.51
CA ARG A 185 -5.11 -19.11 10.66
C ARG A 185 -5.53 -18.97 12.13
N GLU A 186 -5.34 -20.02 12.94
CA GLU A 186 -5.66 -20.01 14.37
C GLU A 186 -4.77 -19.06 15.18
N CYS A 187 -3.53 -18.81 14.72
CA CYS A 187 -2.63 -17.84 15.35
C CYS A 187 -3.02 -16.38 15.08
N ALA A 188 -3.72 -16.10 13.99
CA ALA A 188 -4.19 -14.76 13.65
C ALA A 188 -5.29 -14.28 14.62
N ARG A 189 -5.25 -12.99 14.98
CA ARG A 189 -6.14 -12.36 15.96
C ARG A 189 -6.36 -10.89 15.62
N GLU A 190 -7.25 -10.21 16.34
CA GLU A 190 -7.48 -8.78 16.13
C GLU A 190 -6.15 -8.00 16.25
N GLY A 191 -5.80 -7.24 15.21
CA GLY A 191 -4.54 -6.48 15.14
C GLY A 191 -3.27 -7.27 14.78
N ALA A 192 -3.38 -8.59 14.56
CA ALA A 192 -2.28 -9.44 14.12
C ALA A 192 -2.77 -10.47 13.08
N PHE A 193 -2.38 -10.27 11.83
CA PHE A 193 -2.86 -11.03 10.67
C PHE A 193 -1.82 -12.04 10.24
N ALA A 194 -2.26 -13.22 9.81
CA ALA A 194 -1.39 -14.23 9.21
C ALA A 194 -2.12 -14.96 8.08
N THR A 195 -1.43 -15.17 6.98
CA THR A 195 -2.00 -15.75 5.76
C THR A 195 -1.00 -16.69 5.09
N VAL A 196 -1.48 -17.85 4.65
CA VAL A 196 -0.81 -18.67 3.63
C VAL A 196 -1.40 -18.31 2.27
N GLY A 197 -0.60 -17.64 1.44
CA GLY A 197 -1.08 -17.07 0.17
C GLY A 197 -0.81 -17.96 -1.05
N ALA A 198 0.19 -18.83 -0.98
CA ALA A 198 0.61 -19.70 -2.07
C ALA A 198 1.02 -21.07 -1.54
N LEU A 199 0.82 -22.09 -2.36
CA LEU A 199 1.14 -23.48 -2.04
C LEU A 199 1.52 -24.23 -3.32
N GLU A 200 2.72 -24.82 -3.33
CA GLU A 200 3.25 -25.64 -4.41
C GLU A 200 3.32 -27.10 -3.95
N VAL A 201 2.69 -28.01 -4.70
CA VAL A 201 2.57 -29.43 -4.35
C VAL A 201 3.33 -30.27 -5.36
N GLU A 202 4.26 -31.09 -4.88
CA GLU A 202 5.08 -31.97 -5.72
C GLU A 202 4.84 -33.45 -5.38
N PRO A 203 4.61 -34.32 -6.39
CA PRO A 203 4.64 -34.03 -7.83
C PRO A 203 3.34 -33.43 -8.40
N GLY A 204 2.32 -33.17 -7.58
CA GLY A 204 1.07 -32.55 -8.04
C GLY A 204 0.20 -33.46 -8.93
N ALA A 205 0.36 -34.78 -8.84
CA ALA A 205 -0.39 -35.76 -9.63
C ALA A 205 -1.56 -36.37 -8.84
N THR A 206 -2.70 -36.59 -9.50
CA THR A 206 -3.96 -37.05 -8.86
C THR A 206 -3.86 -38.42 -8.19
N ASN A 207 -2.94 -39.28 -8.63
CA ASN A 207 -2.76 -40.65 -8.14
C ASN A 207 -1.47 -40.85 -7.33
N VAL A 208 -0.83 -39.78 -6.88
CA VAL A 208 0.41 -39.82 -6.11
C VAL A 208 0.24 -39.07 -4.79
N VAL A 209 0.61 -39.71 -3.68
CA VAL A 209 0.73 -39.06 -2.37
C VAL A 209 1.81 -37.98 -2.46
N PRO A 210 1.52 -36.71 -2.12
CA PRO A 210 2.50 -35.63 -2.20
C PRO A 210 3.75 -35.91 -1.38
N GLY A 211 4.91 -35.79 -2.03
CA GLY A 211 6.22 -36.02 -1.44
C GLY A 211 6.85 -34.75 -0.89
N ARG A 212 6.49 -33.57 -1.42
CA ARG A 212 6.95 -32.27 -0.94
C ARG A 212 5.87 -31.22 -1.13
N VAL A 213 5.74 -30.31 -0.16
CA VAL A 213 4.89 -29.12 -0.29
C VAL A 213 5.65 -27.92 0.25
N THR A 214 5.73 -26.85 -0.54
CA THR A 214 6.24 -25.55 -0.11
C THR A 214 5.09 -24.56 -0.06
N LEU A 215 4.99 -23.78 1.01
CA LEU A 215 3.97 -22.76 1.18
C LEU A 215 4.56 -21.44 1.64
N SER A 216 3.89 -20.33 1.31
CA SER A 216 4.26 -19.00 1.80
C SER A 216 3.57 -18.67 3.11
N VAL A 217 4.19 -17.82 3.92
CA VAL A 217 3.60 -17.23 5.13
C VAL A 217 3.80 -15.72 5.08
N ASP A 218 2.72 -14.95 5.22
CA ASP A 218 2.74 -13.50 5.45
C ASP A 218 2.10 -13.22 6.82
N ALA A 219 2.89 -12.71 7.75
CA ALA A 219 2.46 -12.33 9.10
C ALA A 219 2.64 -10.83 9.30
N ARG A 220 1.64 -10.16 9.87
CA ARG A 220 1.62 -8.71 10.10
C ARG A 220 1.09 -8.38 11.49
N ALA A 221 1.66 -7.39 12.15
CA ALA A 221 1.13 -6.89 13.41
C ALA A 221 1.42 -5.40 13.60
N SER A 222 0.60 -4.71 14.40
CA SER A 222 0.75 -3.27 14.63
C SER A 222 2.05 -2.87 15.34
N THR A 223 2.71 -3.80 16.05
CA THR A 223 3.96 -3.57 16.77
C THR A 223 4.96 -4.70 16.52
N ALA A 224 6.25 -4.41 16.70
CA ALA A 224 7.31 -5.41 16.56
C ALA A 224 7.15 -6.56 17.58
N GLU A 225 6.82 -6.25 18.84
CA GLU A 225 6.62 -7.26 19.88
C GLU A 225 5.43 -8.19 19.56
N ALA A 226 4.33 -7.64 19.07
CA ALA A 226 3.18 -8.43 18.65
C ALA A 226 3.51 -9.30 17.43
N LEU A 227 4.35 -8.81 16.50
CA LEU A 227 4.80 -9.57 15.34
C LEU A 227 5.70 -10.73 15.78
N GLU A 228 6.67 -10.51 16.66
CA GLU A 228 7.55 -11.57 17.16
C GLU A 228 6.75 -12.64 17.90
N THR A 229 5.80 -12.25 18.74
CA THR A 229 4.87 -13.20 19.39
C THR A 229 4.09 -14.04 18.36
N LEU A 230 3.66 -13.42 17.26
CA LEU A 230 2.92 -14.12 16.20
C LEU A 230 3.84 -15.08 15.41
N VAL A 231 5.05 -14.65 15.07
CA VAL A 231 6.05 -15.47 14.36
C VAL A 231 6.41 -16.70 15.20
N GLU A 232 6.66 -16.51 16.50
CA GLU A 232 6.93 -17.60 17.45
C GLU A 232 5.75 -18.57 17.55
N ALA A 233 4.52 -18.05 17.61
CA ALA A 233 3.31 -18.89 17.70
C ALA A 233 3.08 -19.70 16.41
N ILE A 234 3.32 -19.11 15.24
CA ILE A 234 3.22 -19.81 13.95
C ILE A 234 4.33 -20.86 13.83
N GLY A 235 5.54 -20.55 14.30
CA GLY A 235 6.69 -21.46 14.26
C GLY A 235 7.35 -21.54 12.87
N PHE A 236 7.60 -20.39 12.23
CA PHE A 236 8.33 -20.31 10.96
C PHE A 236 9.54 -19.38 11.07
N GLU A 237 10.52 -19.53 10.17
CA GLU A 237 11.68 -18.64 10.06
C GLU A 237 11.45 -17.62 8.94
N PRO A 238 11.26 -16.32 9.26
CA PRO A 238 11.05 -15.30 8.22
C PRO A 238 12.32 -15.08 7.40
N SER A 239 12.19 -15.10 6.06
CA SER A 239 13.24 -14.73 5.12
C SER A 239 13.29 -13.23 4.84
N TRP A 240 12.21 -12.52 5.15
CA TRP A 240 12.10 -11.07 5.02
C TRP A 240 11.33 -10.48 6.20
N ARG A 241 11.75 -9.29 6.65
CA ARG A 241 11.14 -8.56 7.76
C ARG A 241 11.09 -7.07 7.46
N GLN A 242 10.11 -6.42 8.07
CA GLN A 242 9.97 -4.97 8.12
C GLN A 242 9.44 -4.54 9.48
N ASP A 243 10.14 -3.59 10.10
CA ASP A 243 9.73 -2.97 11.36
C ASP A 243 8.49 -2.07 11.17
N PRO A 244 7.69 -1.85 12.23
CA PRO A 244 6.59 -0.90 12.14
C PRO A 244 7.12 0.51 11.95
N VAL A 245 6.47 1.31 11.11
CA VAL A 245 6.90 2.67 10.77
C VAL A 245 5.85 3.67 11.24
N ALA A 246 6.23 4.59 12.13
CA ALA A 246 5.33 5.61 12.64
C ALA A 246 5.22 6.81 11.68
N MET A 247 3.99 7.31 11.51
CA MET A 247 3.75 8.63 10.91
C MET A 247 4.06 9.72 11.94
N SER A 248 4.59 10.86 11.52
CA SER A 248 5.08 11.87 12.45
C SER A 248 5.24 13.28 11.87
N GLY A 249 5.48 14.22 12.78
CA GLY A 249 5.90 15.59 12.47
C GLY A 249 4.79 16.50 11.96
N PRO A 250 5.15 17.65 11.37
CA PRO A 250 4.17 18.66 10.95
C PRO A 250 3.03 18.13 10.07
N PRO A 251 3.26 17.23 9.09
CA PRO A 251 2.20 16.59 8.31
C PRO A 251 1.07 15.98 9.12
N LEU A 252 1.42 15.19 10.14
CA LEU A 252 0.45 14.48 10.96
C LEU A 252 -0.34 15.45 11.85
N GLU A 253 0.34 16.44 12.42
CA GLU A 253 -0.31 17.46 13.26
C GLU A 253 -1.24 18.36 12.43
N ALA A 254 -0.85 18.72 11.21
CA ALA A 254 -1.71 19.46 10.29
C ALA A 254 -2.96 18.64 9.93
N LEU A 255 -2.80 17.34 9.63
CA LEU A 255 -3.92 16.47 9.29
C LEU A 255 -4.89 16.30 10.47
N ARG A 256 -4.38 16.13 11.70
CA ARG A 256 -5.18 16.11 12.94
C ARG A 256 -5.92 17.42 13.18
N ALA A 257 -5.31 18.55 12.85
CA ALA A 257 -5.96 19.85 12.98
C ALA A 257 -7.09 20.06 11.96
N VAL A 258 -6.96 19.49 10.75
CA VAL A 258 -8.00 19.53 9.70
C VAL A 258 -9.12 18.55 10.01
N LEU A 259 -8.81 17.39 10.58
CA LEU A 259 -9.75 16.29 10.85
C LEU A 259 -9.73 15.86 12.33
N PRO A 260 -10.10 16.74 13.29
CA PRO A 260 -9.95 16.45 14.73
C PRO A 260 -10.80 15.29 15.25
N GLY A 261 -11.85 14.91 14.52
CA GLY A 261 -12.74 13.79 14.88
C GLY A 261 -12.49 12.51 14.08
N ALA A 262 -11.56 12.50 13.12
CA ALA A 262 -11.34 11.32 12.29
C ALA A 262 -10.71 10.18 13.11
N PRO A 263 -11.12 8.92 12.88
CA PRO A 263 -10.50 7.76 13.50
C PRO A 263 -9.02 7.67 13.12
N GLN A 264 -8.22 7.18 14.07
CA GLN A 264 -6.80 6.93 13.87
C GLN A 264 -6.55 5.44 13.66
N LEU A 265 -5.85 5.09 12.59
CA LEU A 265 -5.67 3.71 12.13
C LEU A 265 -4.19 3.40 11.88
N VAL A 266 -3.84 2.12 11.98
CA VAL A 266 -2.56 1.58 11.50
C VAL A 266 -2.82 0.93 10.15
N SER A 267 -2.03 1.29 9.15
CA SER A 267 -2.08 0.65 7.84
C SER A 267 -1.53 -0.77 7.93
N GLY A 268 -2.29 -1.76 7.46
CA GLY A 268 -1.81 -3.13 7.30
C GLY A 268 -0.98 -3.35 6.02
N ALA A 269 -1.13 -2.47 5.03
CA ALA A 269 -0.46 -2.53 3.74
C ALA A 269 0.85 -1.74 3.72
N GLY A 270 1.73 -2.10 2.78
CA GLY A 270 2.89 -1.28 2.46
C GLY A 270 2.49 -0.06 1.63
N HIS A 271 3.28 1.01 1.72
CA HIS A 271 3.09 2.28 1.02
C HIS A 271 4.44 2.96 0.83
N ASP A 272 4.57 3.83 -0.17
CA ASP A 272 5.75 4.68 -0.35
C ASP A 272 6.00 5.58 0.87
N ALA A 273 4.94 6.08 1.53
CA ALA A 273 5.04 6.84 2.78
C ALA A 273 5.88 6.13 3.85
N MET A 274 5.85 4.80 3.93
CA MET A 274 6.67 4.08 4.91
C MET A 274 8.17 4.28 4.63
N VAL A 275 8.57 4.34 3.36
CA VAL A 275 9.98 4.43 2.96
C VAL A 275 10.52 5.79 3.34
N LEU A 276 9.76 6.85 3.07
CA LEU A 276 10.10 8.20 3.46
C LEU A 276 10.12 8.36 4.99
N ALA A 277 9.12 7.83 5.69
CA ALA A 277 9.07 7.87 7.15
C ALA A 277 10.24 7.11 7.80
N ALA A 278 10.61 5.94 7.28
CA ALA A 278 11.78 5.18 7.73
C ALA A 278 13.10 5.94 7.48
N ALA A 279 13.16 6.75 6.43
CA ALA A 279 14.26 7.69 6.15
C ALA A 279 14.20 8.98 7.01
N SER A 280 13.36 9.02 8.05
CA SER A 280 13.17 10.16 8.96
C SER A 280 12.57 11.42 8.32
N VAL A 281 11.89 11.28 7.18
CA VAL A 281 11.06 12.35 6.62
C VAL A 281 9.76 12.45 7.41
N PRO A 282 9.39 13.64 7.95
CA PRO A 282 8.06 13.86 8.50
C PRO A 282 6.98 13.46 7.50
N THR A 283 6.17 12.47 7.85
CA THR A 283 5.22 11.85 6.93
C THR A 283 3.89 11.63 7.60
N ALA A 284 2.79 11.82 6.86
CA ALA A 284 1.45 11.42 7.26
C ALA A 284 0.70 10.77 6.10
N MET A 285 -0.29 9.92 6.42
CA MET A 285 -1.22 9.44 5.41
C MET A 285 -2.66 9.66 5.82
N LEU A 286 -3.51 9.83 4.81
CA LEU A 286 -4.95 9.97 4.93
C LEU A 286 -5.61 8.81 4.18
N PHE A 287 -6.34 7.98 4.91
CA PHE A 287 -7.18 6.95 4.33
C PHE A 287 -8.52 7.47 3.89
N VAL A 288 -8.95 6.97 2.74
CA VAL A 288 -10.30 7.10 2.20
C VAL A 288 -11.01 5.76 2.37
N ARG A 289 -12.25 5.78 2.84
CA ARG A 289 -13.03 4.57 3.06
C ARG A 289 -13.08 3.70 1.81
N SER A 290 -12.70 2.43 1.97
CA SER A 290 -12.96 1.36 1.01
C SER A 290 -14.32 0.74 1.34
N LEU A 291 -15.27 0.84 0.42
CA LEU A 291 -16.58 0.20 0.48
C LEU A 291 -16.47 -1.27 0.08
N ASN A 292 -17.60 -1.97 0.05
CA ASN A 292 -17.69 -3.35 -0.40
C ASN A 292 -16.82 -4.30 0.45
N GLY A 293 -16.86 -4.11 1.77
CA GLY A 293 -16.09 -4.92 2.71
C GLY A 293 -14.59 -4.63 2.71
N GLY A 294 -14.16 -3.49 2.16
CA GLY A 294 -12.75 -3.12 2.09
C GLY A 294 -11.99 -3.78 0.94
N ALA A 295 -12.68 -4.14 -0.15
CA ALA A 295 -12.08 -4.76 -1.31
C ALA A 295 -10.95 -3.88 -1.90
N SER A 296 -9.80 -4.49 -2.17
CA SER A 296 -8.62 -3.92 -2.83
C SER A 296 -7.86 -5.08 -3.52
N HIS A 297 -6.94 -4.76 -4.45
CA HIS A 297 -6.25 -5.72 -5.31
C HIS A 297 -7.22 -6.58 -6.18
N CYS A 298 -8.40 -6.03 -6.48
CA CYS A 298 -9.39 -6.66 -7.33
C CYS A 298 -10.29 -5.62 -8.02
N PRO A 299 -11.02 -5.99 -9.09
CA PRO A 299 -11.89 -5.05 -9.81
C PRO A 299 -13.08 -4.53 -8.99
N ASP A 300 -13.40 -5.19 -7.88
CA ASP A 300 -14.52 -4.87 -6.99
C ASP A 300 -14.19 -3.73 -5.99
N GLU A 301 -12.99 -3.14 -6.08
CA GLU A 301 -12.58 -1.99 -5.29
C GLU A 301 -13.54 -0.81 -5.50
N LEU A 302 -13.98 -0.19 -4.41
CA LEU A 302 -14.96 0.87 -4.45
C LEU A 302 -14.71 1.92 -3.36
N SER A 303 -14.60 3.19 -3.75
CA SER A 303 -14.75 4.34 -2.86
C SER A 303 -15.77 5.30 -3.45
N SER A 304 -16.59 5.92 -2.59
CA SER A 304 -17.66 6.80 -3.05
C SER A 304 -17.11 8.11 -3.64
N PRO A 305 -17.80 8.72 -4.62
CA PRO A 305 -17.50 10.07 -5.09
C PRO A 305 -17.36 11.10 -3.97
N GLU A 306 -18.21 10.99 -2.96
CA GLU A 306 -18.28 11.89 -1.81
C GLU A 306 -17.05 11.74 -0.90
N ASP A 307 -16.65 10.50 -0.59
CA ASP A 307 -15.46 10.23 0.24
C ASP A 307 -14.19 10.72 -0.47
N ILE A 308 -14.10 10.52 -1.80
CA ILE A 308 -12.97 11.02 -2.61
C ILE A 308 -12.94 12.54 -2.63
N ALA A 309 -14.09 13.21 -2.76
CA ALA A 309 -14.15 14.67 -2.71
C ALA A 309 -13.65 15.21 -1.37
N LEU A 310 -14.11 14.61 -0.26
CA LEU A 310 -13.68 14.95 1.09
C LEU A 310 -12.17 14.74 1.28
N ALA A 311 -11.61 13.67 0.72
CA ALA A 311 -10.17 13.39 0.78
C ALA A 311 -9.35 14.47 0.07
N VAL A 312 -9.78 14.88 -1.13
CA VAL A 312 -9.12 15.97 -1.87
C VAL A 312 -9.21 17.29 -1.11
N ASP A 313 -10.38 17.60 -0.53
CA ASP A 313 -10.57 18.81 0.27
C ASP A 313 -9.67 18.82 1.52
N ALA A 314 -9.64 17.71 2.26
CA ALA A 314 -8.81 17.55 3.44
C ALA A 314 -7.31 17.61 3.13
N LEU A 315 -6.86 16.95 2.05
CA LEU A 315 -5.47 17.03 1.58
C LEU A 315 -5.10 18.48 1.22
N THR A 316 -5.96 19.16 0.45
CA THR A 316 -5.74 20.54 0.03
C THR A 316 -5.56 21.47 1.23
N GLU A 317 -6.47 21.42 2.20
CA GLU A 317 -6.39 22.23 3.42
C GLU A 317 -5.15 21.88 4.25
N THR A 318 -4.79 20.60 4.35
CA THR A 318 -3.60 20.16 5.09
C THR A 318 -2.32 20.69 4.46
N LEU A 319 -2.17 20.58 3.14
CA LEU A 319 -1.02 21.11 2.41
C LEU A 319 -0.92 22.64 2.53
N ALA A 320 -2.04 23.36 2.44
CA ALA A 320 -2.06 24.81 2.62
C ALA A 320 -1.53 25.24 4.01
N ARG A 321 -1.92 24.52 5.07
CA ARG A 321 -1.44 24.77 6.44
C ARG A 321 0.04 24.49 6.61
N LEU A 322 0.52 23.41 6.03
CA LEU A 322 1.93 23.02 6.10
C LEU A 322 2.83 24.05 5.42
N SER A 323 2.45 24.46 4.20
CA SER A 323 3.21 25.47 3.47
C SER A 323 3.18 26.84 4.17
N ALA A 324 2.05 27.25 4.77
CA ALA A 324 1.99 28.49 5.54
C ALA A 324 2.91 28.47 6.78
N SER A 325 3.01 27.32 7.46
CA SER A 325 3.86 27.15 8.64
C SER A 325 5.35 27.14 8.27
N ALA A 326 5.72 26.46 7.19
CA ALA A 326 7.10 26.42 6.69
C ALA A 326 7.64 27.82 6.29
N VAL A 327 6.77 28.71 5.80
CA VAL A 327 7.13 30.11 5.48
C VAL A 327 7.30 30.96 6.76
N SER A 328 6.66 30.58 7.87
CA SER A 328 6.84 31.24 9.16
C SER A 328 8.19 30.91 9.79
N ASP A 329 8.64 29.67 9.71
CA ASP A 329 9.91 29.23 10.32
C ASP A 329 11.16 29.71 9.57
N LYS A 330 11.01 30.13 8.30
CA LYS A 330 12.10 30.71 7.47
C LYS A 330 12.30 32.22 7.66
N ARG A 331 11.47 32.91 8.44
CA ARG A 331 11.54 34.37 8.68
C ARG A 331 12.00 34.69 10.09
#